data_AF-A0A8J3Z0L9-F1
#
_entry.id   AF-A0A8J3Z0L9-F1
#
_cell.length_a   1.000
_cell.length_b   1.000
_cell.length_c   1.000
_cell.angle_alpha   90.00
_cell.angle_beta   90.00
_cell.angle_gamma   90.00
#
_symmetry.space_group_name_H-M   'P 1'
#
loop_
_entity.id
_entity.type
_entity.pdbx_description
1 polymer ?
#
loop_
_entity_poly.entity_id
_entity_poly.type
_entity_poly.pdbx_seq_one_letter_code
_entity_poly.pdbx_strand_id
1 'polypeptide(L)'
;MADLVFLDPRRRPRPLLRSLVGGVLRRHRQRQRRTLADVARAARVSMPYLSEVERGRKEASSEVLAAVCAALGIDLSDLLAEVWQDLAAEPAAGRGELSRRELSRGEQGRGEPSRREPAPAWRRPAVGPVPGPGRPVRRSGDVVLLAA
;
A
#
# COMPACT_ATOMS: atom_id res chain seq x y z
N MET A 1 32.93 -13.55 -2.07
CA MET A 1 33.15 -12.12 -2.34
C MET A 1 31.82 -11.57 -2.84
N ALA A 2 30.91 -11.28 -1.91
CA ALA A 2 29.52 -10.97 -2.25
C ALA A 2 29.41 -9.51 -2.70
N ASP A 3 28.77 -9.31 -3.85
CA ASP A 3 28.43 -8.02 -4.40
C ASP A 3 27.69 -7.16 -3.37
N LEU A 4 28.41 -6.15 -2.86
CA LEU A 4 27.80 -4.95 -2.31
C LEU A 4 27.07 -4.27 -3.47
N VAL A 5 25.76 -4.50 -3.55
CA VAL A 5 24.86 -3.58 -4.24
C VAL A 5 25.00 -2.24 -3.51
N PHE A 6 25.92 -1.41 -4.01
CA PHE A 6 26.14 -0.05 -3.55
C PHE A 6 24.89 0.75 -3.94
N LEU A 7 23.86 0.70 -3.09
CA LEU A 7 22.87 1.76 -3.03
C LEU A 7 23.67 3.02 -2.67
N ASP A 8 23.77 3.95 -3.60
CA ASP A 8 24.36 5.27 -3.40
C ASP A 8 23.92 5.81 -2.01
N PRO A 9 24.85 6.09 -1.07
CA PRO A 9 24.51 6.56 0.27
C PRO A 9 23.84 7.95 0.27
N ARG A 10 23.83 8.65 -0.88
CA ARG A 10 23.06 9.90 -1.08
C ARG A 10 21.61 9.63 -1.53
N ARG A 11 21.31 8.42 -2.00
CA ARG A 11 19.93 7.98 -2.26
C ARG A 11 19.39 7.35 -0.98
N ARG A 12 18.49 8.07 -0.29
CA ARG A 12 17.70 7.46 0.78
C ARG A 12 17.09 6.15 0.24
N PRO A 13 17.29 5.00 0.91
CA PRO A 13 16.71 3.75 0.45
C PRO A 13 15.20 3.93 0.37
N ARG A 14 14.60 3.51 -0.76
CA ARG A 14 13.14 3.59 -0.94
C ARG A 14 12.46 2.89 0.24
N PRO A 15 11.43 3.50 0.85
CA PRO A 15 10.76 2.88 1.98
C PRO A 15 10.14 1.55 1.57
N LEU A 16 10.18 0.59 2.49
CA LEU A 16 9.56 -0.71 2.30
C LEU A 16 8.06 -0.58 2.52
N LEU A 17 7.27 -1.35 1.75
CA LEU A 17 5.81 -1.28 1.81
C LEU A 17 5.29 -1.54 3.23
N ARG A 18 5.83 -2.55 3.93
CA ARG A 18 5.49 -2.83 5.34
C ARG A 18 5.70 -1.65 6.28
N SER A 19 6.69 -0.80 6.02
CA SER A 19 6.97 0.37 6.84
C SER A 19 5.93 1.46 6.62
N LEU A 20 5.51 1.68 5.36
CA LEU A 20 4.44 2.62 5.03
C LEU A 20 3.10 2.15 5.59
N VAL A 21 2.73 0.90 5.33
CA VAL A 21 1.51 0.26 5.85
C VAL A 21 1.48 0.34 7.37
N GLY A 22 2.56 -0.10 8.04
CA GLY A 22 2.68 -0.05 9.50
C GLY A 22 2.55 1.37 10.05
N GLY A 23 3.16 2.35 9.37
CA GLY A 23 3.05 3.76 9.70
C GLY A 23 1.61 4.28 9.64
N VAL A 24 0.88 3.99 8.57
CA VAL A 24 -0.52 4.42 8.39
C VAL A 24 -1.43 3.79 9.46
N LEU A 25 -1.31 2.48 9.69
CA LEU A 25 -2.05 1.77 10.75
C LEU A 25 -1.80 2.40 12.14
N ARG A 26 -0.52 2.67 12.42
CA ARG A 26 -0.10 3.31 13.67
C ARG A 26 -0.66 4.73 13.82
N ARG A 27 -0.77 5.51 12.73
CA ARG A 27 -1.40 6.83 12.75
C ARG A 27 -2.89 6.74 13.06
N HIS A 28 -3.62 5.85 12.40
CA HIS A 28 -5.05 5.62 12.67
C HIS A 28 -5.31 5.24 14.12
N ARG A 29 -4.55 4.26 14.65
CA ARG A 29 -4.67 3.86 16.05
C ARG A 29 -4.45 5.03 17.02
N GLN A 30 -3.43 5.84 16.78
CA GLN A 30 -3.11 7.00 17.63
C GLN A 30 -4.14 8.12 17.52
N ARG A 31 -4.66 8.41 16.32
CA ARG A 31 -5.75 9.38 16.11
C ARG A 31 -7.00 8.98 16.91
N GLN A 32 -7.28 7.68 17.00
CA GLN A 32 -8.37 7.13 17.83
C GLN A 32 -8.04 7.05 19.33
N ARG A 33 -6.82 7.41 19.75
CA ARG A 33 -6.31 7.28 21.13
C ARG A 33 -6.43 5.85 21.70
N ARG A 34 -6.36 4.83 20.83
CA ARG A 34 -6.45 3.42 21.24
C ARG A 34 -5.08 2.83 21.53
N THR A 35 -5.01 1.93 22.51
CA THR A 35 -3.77 1.23 22.82
C THR A 35 -3.49 0.11 21.82
N LEU A 36 -2.24 -0.33 21.72
CA LEU A 36 -1.87 -1.53 20.95
C LEU A 36 -2.67 -2.76 21.42
N ALA A 37 -2.86 -2.90 22.74
CA ALA A 37 -3.60 -4.01 23.33
C ALA A 37 -5.07 -4.03 22.86
N ASP A 38 -5.72 -2.87 22.75
CA ASP A 38 -7.12 -2.78 22.34
C ASP A 38 -7.34 -3.17 20.89
N VAL A 39 -6.45 -2.72 20.00
CA VAL A 39 -6.54 -3.06 18.57
C VAL A 39 -6.13 -4.50 18.34
N ALA A 40 -5.05 -4.98 18.98
CA ALA A 40 -4.60 -6.36 18.84
C ALA A 40 -5.67 -7.35 19.30
N ARG A 41 -6.34 -7.08 20.43
CA ARG A 41 -7.46 -7.88 20.93
C ARG A 41 -8.62 -7.93 19.94
N ALA A 42 -9.04 -6.78 19.42
CA ALA A 42 -10.12 -6.70 18.44
C ALA A 42 -9.79 -7.40 17.11
N ALA A 43 -8.54 -7.32 16.67
CA ALA A 43 -8.04 -7.98 15.46
C ALA A 43 -7.67 -9.46 15.67
N ARG A 44 -7.80 -10.00 16.90
CA ARG A 44 -7.41 -11.36 17.27
C ARG A 44 -5.95 -11.70 16.92
N VAL A 45 -5.04 -10.76 17.13
CA VAL A 45 -3.60 -10.94 16.99
C VAL A 45 -2.89 -10.62 18.30
N SER A 46 -1.64 -11.06 18.45
CA SER A 46 -0.87 -10.71 19.64
C SER A 46 -0.43 -9.25 19.60
N MET A 47 -0.42 -8.60 20.77
CA MET A 47 0.08 -7.22 20.91
C MET A 47 1.53 -7.06 20.43
N PRO A 48 2.48 -7.98 20.76
CA PRO A 48 3.84 -7.90 20.23
C PRO A 48 3.87 -7.93 18.70
N TYR A 49 3.08 -8.81 18.07
CA TYR A 49 3.03 -8.92 16.62
C TYR A 49 2.47 -7.66 15.96
N LEU A 50 1.36 -7.09 16.45
CA LEU A 50 0.83 -5.82 15.94
C LEU A 50 1.88 -4.70 16.05
N SER A 51 2.65 -4.69 17.14
CA SER A 51 3.71 -3.71 17.31
C SER A 51 4.85 -3.89 16.30
N GLU A 52 5.23 -5.13 15.97
CA GLU A 52 6.20 -5.39 14.89
C GLU A 52 5.69 -4.90 13.53
N VAL A 53 4.40 -5.10 13.25
CA VAL A 53 3.74 -4.62 12.03
C VAL A 53 3.74 -3.10 11.97
N GLU A 54 3.30 -2.40 13.02
CA GLU A 54 3.27 -0.93 13.08
C GLU A 54 4.65 -0.28 12.92
N ARG A 55 5.72 -1.00 13.27
CA ARG A 55 7.10 -0.55 13.11
C ARG A 55 7.72 -0.98 11.76
N GLY A 56 6.97 -1.67 10.90
CA GLY A 56 7.47 -2.16 9.62
C GLY A 56 8.55 -3.24 9.74
N ARG A 57 8.54 -4.02 10.83
CA ARG A 57 9.49 -5.13 11.04
C ARG A 57 8.96 -6.47 10.54
N LYS A 58 7.65 -6.58 10.30
CA LYS A 58 6.99 -7.76 9.76
C LYS A 58 6.12 -7.40 8.56
N GLU A 59 6.09 -8.30 7.58
CA GLU A 59 5.07 -8.33 6.54
C GLU A 59 3.81 -8.95 7.17
N ALA A 60 2.69 -8.21 7.13
CA ALA A 60 1.40 -8.72 7.57
C ALA A 60 0.74 -9.46 6.40
N SER A 61 0.09 -10.58 6.68
CA SER A 61 -0.75 -11.24 5.67
C SER A 61 -1.95 -10.37 5.31
N SER A 62 -2.58 -10.63 4.17
CA SER A 62 -3.79 -9.93 3.73
C SER A 62 -4.93 -10.09 4.74
N GLU A 63 -5.07 -11.27 5.35
CA GLU A 63 -6.08 -11.55 6.38
C GLU A 63 -5.82 -10.75 7.67
N VAL A 64 -4.56 -10.66 8.10
CA VAL A 64 -4.17 -9.82 9.26
C VAL A 64 -4.45 -8.36 8.97
N LEU A 65 -4.07 -7.86 7.79
CA LEU A 65 -4.33 -6.47 7.41
C LEU A 65 -5.83 -6.16 7.43
N ALA A 66 -6.65 -7.04 6.84
CA ALA A 66 -8.10 -6.89 6.87
C ALA A 66 -8.65 -6.88 8.30
N ALA A 67 -8.16 -7.78 9.17
CA ALA A 67 -8.59 -7.83 10.58
C ALA A 67 -8.21 -6.56 11.37
N VAL A 68 -7.01 -6.02 11.14
CA VAL A 68 -6.57 -4.78 11.79
C VAL A 68 -7.33 -3.56 11.25
N CYS A 69 -7.60 -3.50 9.95
CA CYS A 69 -8.43 -2.44 9.35
C CYS A 69 -9.85 -2.45 9.95
N ALA A 70 -10.48 -3.64 10.00
CA ALA A 70 -11.78 -3.81 10.64
C ALA A 70 -11.75 -3.42 12.13
N ALA A 71 -10.70 -3.80 12.86
CA ALA A 71 -10.53 -3.42 14.26
C ALA A 71 -10.38 -1.90 14.44
N LEU A 72 -9.80 -1.20 13.48
CA LEU A 72 -9.66 0.26 13.44
C LEU A 72 -10.88 0.96 12.83
N GLY A 73 -11.86 0.24 12.28
CA GLY A 73 -13.01 0.85 11.61
C GLY A 73 -12.64 1.66 10.37
N ILE A 74 -11.62 1.23 9.63
CA ILE A 74 -11.21 1.82 8.35
C ILE A 74 -11.29 0.80 7.24
N ASP A 75 -11.56 1.25 6.02
CA ASP A 75 -11.54 0.38 4.84
C ASP A 75 -10.11 0.14 4.34
N LEU A 76 -9.86 -1.05 3.81
CA LEU A 76 -8.55 -1.41 3.24
C LEU A 76 -8.18 -0.51 2.06
N SER A 77 -9.15 -0.04 1.28
CA SER A 77 -8.92 0.92 0.19
C SER A 77 -8.36 2.24 0.69
N ASP A 78 -8.86 2.73 1.83
CA ASP A 78 -8.42 4.00 2.41
C ASP A 78 -7.01 3.88 2.97
N LEU A 79 -6.72 2.74 3.62
CA LEU A 79 -5.35 2.40 4.04
C LEU A 79 -4.39 2.46 2.85
N LEU A 80 -4.74 1.79 1.74
CA LEU A 80 -3.89 1.73 0.55
C LEU A 80 -3.77 3.09 -0.16
N ALA A 81 -4.81 3.91 -0.13
CA ALA A 81 -4.76 5.27 -0.66
C ALA A 81 -3.78 6.16 0.13
N GLU A 82 -3.79 6.09 1.47
CA GLU A 82 -2.80 6.80 2.30
C GLU A 82 -1.38 6.25 2.10
N VAL A 83 -1.21 4.93 1.96
CA VAL A 83 0.09 4.33 1.64
C VAL A 83 0.62 4.85 0.29
N TRP A 84 -0.26 4.94 -0.71
CA TRP A 84 0.10 5.51 -2.00
C TRP A 84 0.53 6.98 -1.89
N GLN A 85 -0.18 7.78 -1.09
CA GLN A 85 0.19 9.18 -0.83
C GLN A 85 1.57 9.28 -0.17
N ASP A 86 1.83 8.49 0.87
CA ASP A 86 3.14 8.45 1.55
C ASP A 86 4.25 8.02 0.57
N LEU A 87 3.98 7.03 -0.28
CA LEU A 87 4.92 6.56 -1.31
C LEU A 87 5.17 7.61 -2.41
N ALA A 88 4.15 8.38 -2.78
CA ALA A 88 4.25 9.42 -3.81
C ALA A 88 4.95 10.69 -3.30
N ALA A 89 4.81 10.98 -2.00
CA ALA A 89 5.48 12.10 -1.32
C ALA A 89 6.99 11.88 -1.18
N GLU A 90 7.47 10.63 -1.25
CA GLU A 90 8.90 10.37 -1.32
C GLU A 90 9.50 11.02 -2.57
N PRO A 91 10.52 11.89 -2.40
CA PRO A 91 11.11 12.61 -3.51
C PRO A 91 11.55 11.61 -4.58
N ALA A 92 11.24 11.95 -5.83
CA ALA A 92 11.48 11.15 -7.02
C ALA A 92 12.98 11.00 -7.36
N ALA A 93 13.85 10.88 -6.36
CA ALA A 93 15.29 10.67 -6.44
C ALA A 93 15.67 9.47 -7.33
N GLY A 94 14.72 8.58 -7.64
CA GLY A 94 14.89 7.46 -8.57
C GLY A 94 14.33 7.64 -9.99
N ARG A 95 13.39 8.57 -10.25
CA ARG A 95 12.73 8.67 -11.57
C ARG A 95 13.56 9.45 -12.59
N GLY A 96 14.30 10.47 -12.16
CA GLY A 96 15.09 11.32 -13.06
C GLY A 96 16.37 10.67 -13.60
N GLU A 97 17.02 9.79 -12.83
CA GLU A 97 18.29 9.17 -13.26
C GLU A 97 18.10 8.02 -14.25
N LEU A 98 17.01 7.25 -14.15
CA LEU A 98 16.68 6.22 -15.15
C LEU A 98 16.40 6.88 -16.51
N SER A 99 15.57 7.93 -16.51
CA SER A 99 15.26 8.70 -17.72
C SER A 99 16.51 9.39 -18.30
N ARG A 100 17.40 9.95 -17.47
CA ARG A 100 18.66 10.55 -17.93
C ARG A 100 19.61 9.52 -18.55
N ARG A 101 19.73 8.33 -17.96
CA ARG A 101 20.58 7.25 -18.49
C ARG A 101 20.03 6.65 -19.79
N GLU A 102 18.71 6.57 -19.93
CA GLU A 102 18.04 6.12 -21.16
C GLU A 102 18.16 7.14 -22.29
N LEU A 103 18.02 8.45 -21.98
CA LEU A 103 18.23 9.53 -22.95
C LEU A 103 19.68 9.55 -23.45
N SER A 104 20.66 9.43 -22.56
CA SER A 104 22.09 9.38 -22.94
C SER A 104 22.47 8.13 -23.74
N ARG A 105 21.74 7.01 -23.55
CA ARG A 105 21.94 5.76 -24.33
C ARG A 105 21.29 5.84 -25.71
N GLY A 106 20.17 6.56 -25.84
CA GLY A 106 19.46 6.76 -27.11
C GLY A 106 20.18 7.66 -28.10
N GLU A 107 21.06 8.57 -27.64
CA GLU A 107 21.81 9.46 -28.53
C GLU A 107 23.02 8.78 -29.19
N GLN A 108 23.55 7.68 -28.62
CA GLN A 108 24.75 6.99 -29.12
C GLN A 108 24.45 5.88 -30.15
N GLY A 109 23.18 5.69 -30.51
CA GLY A 109 22.73 4.66 -31.44
C GLY A 109 21.87 5.20 -32.58
N ARG A 110 22.34 6.20 -33.33
CA ARG A 110 21.75 6.53 -34.65
C ARG A 110 22.32 5.57 -35.71
N GLY A 111 21.85 4.33 -35.68
CA GLY A 111 21.98 3.36 -36.76
C GLY A 111 20.58 2.85 -37.11
N GLU A 112 20.24 2.94 -38.40
CA GLU A 112 19.13 2.34 -39.16
C GLU A 112 17.82 1.97 -38.41
N PRO A 113 16.64 2.46 -38.84
CA PRO A 113 15.37 2.07 -38.23
C PRO A 113 15.04 0.59 -38.57
N SER A 114 15.48 -0.32 -37.72
CA SER A 114 15.00 -1.71 -37.70
C SER A 114 13.51 -1.70 -37.37
N ARG A 115 12.71 -2.37 -38.22
CA ARG A 115 11.26 -2.49 -38.11
C ARG A 115 10.92 -2.98 -36.69
N ARG A 116 10.39 -2.08 -35.86
CA ARG A 116 9.91 -2.43 -34.51
C ARG A 116 8.73 -3.37 -34.67
N GLU A 117 8.90 -4.64 -34.31
CA GLU A 117 7.76 -5.47 -33.94
C GLU A 117 6.97 -4.75 -32.84
N PRO A 118 5.64 -4.66 -32.95
CA PRO A 118 4.84 -4.06 -31.89
C PRO A 118 5.02 -4.87 -30.60
N ALA A 119 5.20 -4.17 -29.48
CA ALA A 119 5.26 -4.78 -28.16
C ALA A 119 4.06 -5.73 -27.94
N PRO A 120 4.24 -6.89 -27.27
CA PRO A 120 3.15 -7.81 -27.07
C PRO A 120 2.02 -7.10 -26.32
N ALA A 121 0.86 -7.09 -26.95
CA ALA A 121 -0.39 -6.59 -26.38
C ALA A 121 -0.82 -7.53 -25.26
N TRP A 122 -0.20 -7.42 -24.08
CA TRP A 122 -0.88 -7.86 -22.87
C TRP A 122 -2.17 -7.03 -22.82
N ARG A 123 -3.28 -7.67 -23.20
CA ARG A 123 -4.59 -7.04 -23.12
C ARG A 123 -4.76 -6.67 -21.66
N ARG A 124 -5.01 -5.40 -21.36
CA ARG A 124 -5.56 -5.02 -20.07
C ARG A 124 -6.79 -5.91 -19.89
N PRO A 125 -6.87 -6.80 -18.89
CA PRO A 125 -8.15 -7.41 -18.60
C PRO A 125 -9.11 -6.24 -18.37
N ALA A 126 -10.28 -6.29 -18.99
CA ALA A 126 -11.33 -5.35 -18.70
C ALA A 126 -11.70 -5.59 -17.23
N VAL A 127 -11.02 -4.89 -16.32
CA VAL A 127 -11.45 -4.76 -14.94
C VAL A 127 -12.77 -4.01 -15.07
N GLY A 128 -13.87 -4.75 -14.98
CA GLY A 128 -15.19 -4.16 -14.91
C GLY A 128 -15.23 -3.10 -13.80
N PRO A 129 -16.19 -2.16 -13.85
CA PRO A 129 -16.32 -1.14 -12.82
C PRO A 129 -16.29 -1.81 -11.44
N VAL A 130 -15.36 -1.38 -10.58
CA VAL A 130 -15.34 -1.79 -9.17
C VAL A 130 -16.71 -1.42 -8.60
N PRO A 131 -17.48 -2.38 -8.06
CA PRO A 131 -18.77 -2.07 -7.49
C PRO A 131 -18.56 -1.00 -6.40
N GLY A 132 -19.31 0.10 -6.49
CA GLY A 132 -19.29 1.15 -5.49
C GLY A 132 -19.59 0.59 -4.10
N PRO A 133 -19.27 1.33 -3.02
CA PRO A 133 -19.50 0.86 -1.66
C PRO A 133 -20.94 0.34 -1.52
N GLY A 134 -21.07 -0.95 -1.19
CA GLY A 134 -22.36 -1.62 -1.11
C GLY A 134 -23.28 -0.85 -0.17
N ARG A 135 -24.54 -0.61 -0.58
CA ARG A 135 -25.53 0.02 0.30
C ARG A 135 -25.62 -0.81 1.59
N PRO A 136 -25.76 -0.17 2.76
CA PRO A 136 -25.90 -0.91 4.01
C PRO A 136 -27.11 -1.85 3.93
N VAL A 137 -26.86 -3.15 4.06
CA VAL A 137 -27.89 -4.17 4.16
C VAL A 137 -28.56 -4.00 5.51
N ARG A 138 -29.80 -3.48 5.53
CA ARG A 138 -30.66 -3.58 6.72
C ARG A 138 -30.89 -5.07 6.99
N ARG A 139 -30.41 -5.56 8.14
CA ARG A 139 -30.79 -6.90 8.59
C ARG A 139 -32.28 -6.90 8.90
N SER A 140 -32.99 -7.85 8.32
CA SER A 140 -34.39 -8.14 8.65
C SER A 140 -34.45 -8.51 10.13
N GLY A 141 -35.04 -7.66 10.97
CA GLY A 141 -35.13 -7.93 12.42
C GLY A 141 -35.48 -6.73 13.33
N ASP A 142 -35.22 -5.49 12.93
CA ASP A 142 -35.53 -4.35 13.80
C ASP A 142 -37.01 -3.94 13.70
N VAL A 143 -37.86 -4.59 14.49
CA VAL A 143 -39.20 -4.07 14.84
C VAL A 143 -39.01 -2.94 15.84
N VAL A 144 -39.28 -1.71 15.43
CA VAL A 144 -39.47 -0.58 16.35
C VAL A 144 -40.97 -0.53 16.66
N LEU A 145 -41.34 -0.77 17.92
CA LEU A 145 -42.68 -0.48 18.42
C LEU A 145 -42.98 1.01 18.23
N LEU A 146 -44.00 1.34 17.43
CA LEU A 146 -44.67 2.63 17.48
C LEU A 146 -45.63 2.61 18.67
N ALA A 147 -45.31 3.39 19.70
CA ALA A 147 -46.29 3.83 20.69
C ALA A 147 -46.89 5.15 20.18
N ALA A 148 -48.20 5.14 19.96
CA ALA A 148 -49.07 6.31 19.98
C ALA A 148 -50.42 5.86 20.55
#